data_AF-A0AA39KAZ9-F1
#
_entry.id   AF-A0AA39KAZ9-F1
#
_cell.length_a   1.000
_cell.length_b   1.000
_cell.length_c   1.000
_cell.angle_alpha   90.00
_cell.angle_beta   90.00
_cell.angle_gamma   90.00
#
_symmetry.space_group_name_H-M   'P 1'
#
loop_
_entity.id
_entity.type
_entity.pdbx_description
1 polymer ?
#
loop_
_entity_poly.entity_id
_entity_poly.type
_entity_poly.pdbx_seq_one_letter_code
_entity_poly.pdbx_strand_id
1 'polypeptide(L)'
;MARAHRVAVLALISIALYLLVMFQFFSVPFVDDAVVQEIIPVVPWWLLVSFGSYSLWSLGWGLWTFRDCPEAYTELMAEISQAKNELRTKGVTVD
;
A
#
# COMPACT_ATOMS: atom_id res chain seq x y z
N MET A 1 6.65 -16.73 -5.44
CA MET A 1 7.10 -17.41 -4.20
C MET A 1 8.29 -16.72 -3.50
N ALA A 2 9.42 -16.48 -4.17
CA ALA A 2 10.62 -15.96 -3.50
C ALA A 2 10.48 -14.55 -2.85
N ARG A 3 9.64 -13.66 -3.38
CA ARG A 3 9.48 -12.29 -2.82
C ARG A 3 8.76 -12.28 -1.47
N ALA A 4 7.63 -12.99 -1.37
CA ALA A 4 6.89 -13.11 -0.11
C ALA A 4 7.75 -13.76 0.98
N HIS A 5 8.52 -14.78 0.63
CA HIS A 5 9.43 -15.44 1.57
C HIS A 5 10.53 -14.50 2.07
N ARG A 6 11.13 -13.68 1.19
CA ARG A 6 12.12 -12.66 1.60
C ARG A 6 11.54 -11.65 2.58
N VAL A 7 10.34 -11.15 2.31
CA VAL A 7 9.65 -10.20 3.20
C VAL A 7 9.34 -10.85 4.54
N ALA A 8 8.84 -12.08 4.54
CA ALA A 8 8.54 -12.82 5.76
C ALA A 8 9.79 -13.06 6.61
N VAL A 9 10.90 -13.47 6.00
CA VAL A 9 12.18 -13.66 6.69
C VAL A 9 12.68 -12.36 7.32
N LEU A 10 12.67 -11.26 6.55
CA LEU A 10 13.08 -9.95 7.09
C LEU A 10 12.18 -9.49 8.23
N ALA A 11 10.87 -9.65 8.12
CA ALA A 11 9.93 -9.31 9.19
C ALA A 11 10.21 -10.14 10.45
N LEU A 12 10.47 -11.44 10.31
CA LEU A 12 10.75 -12.33 11.43
C LEU A 12 12.07 -11.99 12.12
N ILE A 13 13.11 -11.63 11.35
CA ILE A 13 14.39 -11.14 11.90
C ILE A 13 14.18 -9.83 12.66
N SER A 14 13.44 -8.87 12.10
CA SER A 14 13.15 -7.59 12.76
C SER A 14 12.36 -7.78 14.05
N ILE A 15 11.37 -8.67 14.07
CA ILE A 15 10.58 -9.01 15.27
C ILE A 15 11.47 -9.68 16.32
N ALA A 16 12.31 -10.63 15.92
CA ALA A 16 13.26 -11.28 16.83
C ALA A 16 14.22 -10.27 17.46
N LEU A 17 14.78 -9.35 16.66
CA LEU A 17 15.64 -8.28 17.14
C LEU A 17 14.91 -7.35 18.13
N TYR A 18 13.67 -6.95 17.81
CA TYR A 18 12.85 -6.14 18.70
C TYR A 18 12.62 -6.83 20.06
N LEU A 19 12.28 -8.12 20.07
CA LEU A 19 12.08 -8.87 21.31
C LEU A 19 13.37 -8.98 22.13
N LEU A 20 14.51 -9.22 21.48
CA LEU A 20 15.82 -9.26 22.17
C LEU A 20 16.15 -7.94 22.87
N VAL A 21 15.85 -6.81 22.23
CA VAL A 21 16.01 -5.47 22.83
C VAL A 21 14.97 -5.24 23.93
N MET A 22 13.72 -5.67 23.74
CA MET A 22 12.65 -5.51 24.74
C MET A 22 12.90 -6.28 26.04
N PHE A 23 13.53 -7.46 25.97
CA PHE A 23 13.94 -8.23 27.15
C PHE A 23 15.30 -7.80 27.71
N GLN A 24 15.90 -6.71 27.21
CA GLN A 24 17.23 -6.21 27.59
C GLN A 24 18.35 -7.27 27.51
N PHE A 25 18.21 -8.27 26.63
CA PHE A 25 19.29 -9.23 26.38
C PHE A 25 20.48 -8.57 25.68
N PHE A 26 20.22 -7.45 24.99
CA PHE A 26 21.21 -6.59 24.36
C PHE A 26 21.11 -5.19 24.98
N SER A 27 22.20 -4.70 25.59
CA SER A 27 22.29 -3.30 26.00
C SER A 27 22.43 -2.41 24.77
N VAL A 28 21.60 -1.37 24.67
CA VAL A 28 21.71 -0.38 23.59
C VAL A 28 22.83 0.59 23.97
N PRO A 29 23.95 0.64 23.22
CA PRO A 29 24.99 1.60 23.54
C PRO A 29 24.47 3.03 23.29
N PHE A 30 24.93 3.99 24.10
CA PHE A 30 24.63 5.44 23.98
C PHE A 30 23.22 5.90 24.40
N VAL A 31 22.41 5.05 25.05
CA VAL A 31 21.08 5.42 25.57
C VAL A 31 20.94 4.96 27.01
N ASP A 32 20.40 5.81 27.88
CA ASP A 32 20.12 5.45 29.28
C ASP A 32 19.03 4.37 29.37
N ASP A 33 19.19 3.43 30.30
CA ASP A 33 18.28 2.29 30.48
C ASP A 33 16.83 2.73 30.76
N ALA A 34 16.64 3.83 31.49
CA ALA A 34 15.33 4.39 31.76
C ALA A 34 14.60 4.80 30.47
N VAL A 35 15.32 5.42 29.53
CA VAL A 35 14.77 5.87 28.24
C VAL A 35 14.42 4.68 27.36
N VAL A 36 15.25 3.62 27.38
CA VAL A 36 14.99 2.39 26.63
C VAL A 36 13.70 1.72 27.11
N GLN A 37 13.49 1.64 28.43
CA GLN A 37 12.29 1.02 29.02
C GLN A 37 11.00 1.76 28.68
N GLU A 38 11.05 3.08 28.54
CA GLU A 38 9.87 3.89 28.17
C GLU A 38 9.60 3.87 26.66
N ILE A 39 10.63 3.97 25.82
CA ILE A 39 10.46 4.16 24.38
C ILE A 39 10.21 2.83 23.65
N ILE A 40 10.96 1.78 23.95
CA ILE A 40 10.91 0.52 23.19
C ILE A 40 9.49 -0.08 23.10
N PRO A 41 8.71 -0.14 24.20
CA PRO A 41 7.34 -0.68 24.13
C PRO A 41 6.39 0.10 23.23
N VAL A 42 6.70 1.37 22.96
CA VAL A 42 5.83 2.30 22.21
C VAL A 42 6.16 2.31 20.71
N VAL A 43 7.35 1.84 20.32
CA VAL A 43 7.82 1.79 18.92
C VAL A 43 6.85 1.06 17.97
N PRO A 44 6.26 -0.11 18.32
CA PRO A 44 5.31 -0.78 17.43
C PRO A 44 4.07 0.07 17.11
N TRP A 45 3.59 0.84 18.09
CA TRP A 45 2.44 1.74 17.92
C TRP A 45 2.79 2.91 17.02
N TRP A 46 3.99 3.48 17.18
CA TRP A 46 4.47 4.54 16.29
C TRP A 46 4.60 4.06 14.85
N LEU A 47 5.09 2.83 14.64
CA LEU A 47 5.18 2.25 13.31
C LEU A 47 3.79 2.07 12.69
N LEU A 48 2.83 1.55 13.47
CA LEU A 48 1.45 1.35 13.02
C LEU A 48 0.78 2.68 12.62
N VAL A 49 0.86 3.70 13.49
CA VAL A 49 0.27 5.02 13.24
C VAL A 49 0.92 5.67 12.02
N SER A 50 2.26 5.66 11.93
CA SER A 50 2.98 6.24 10.80
C SER A 50 2.64 5.56 9.47
N PHE A 51 2.57 4.22 9.47
CA PHE A 51 2.16 3.45 8.30
C PHE A 51 0.71 3.75 7.91
N GLY A 52 -0.19 3.85 8.89
CA GLY A 52 -1.59 4.22 8.67
C GLY A 52 -1.73 5.60 8.05
N SER A 53 -1.07 6.62 8.62
CA SER A 53 -1.07 7.98 8.09
C SER A 53 -0.50 8.06 6.68
N TYR A 54 0.61 7.37 6.40
CA TYR A 54 1.20 7.31 5.07
C TYR A 54 0.24 6.66 4.06
N SER A 55 -0.42 5.56 4.44
CA SER A 55 -1.36 4.85 3.57
C SER A 55 -2.59 5.70 3.26
N LEU A 56 -3.16 6.37 4.28
CA LEU A 56 -4.27 7.29 4.11
C LEU A 56 -3.91 8.47 3.23
N TRP A 57 -2.72 9.06 3.42
CA TRP A 57 -2.24 10.14 2.58
C TRP A 57 -2.08 9.70 1.12
N SER A 58 -1.44 8.56 0.87
CA SER A 58 -1.24 8.03 -0.48
C SER A 58 -2.58 7.76 -1.17
N LEU A 59 -3.55 7.20 -0.46
CA LEU A 59 -4.88 6.94 -1.02
C LEU A 59 -5.65 8.23 -1.25
N GLY A 60 -5.64 9.15 -0.28
CA GLY A 60 -6.28 10.46 -0.39
C GLY A 60 -5.74 11.28 -1.55
N TRP A 61 -4.43 11.24 -1.77
CA TRP A 61 -3.80 11.87 -2.93
C TRP A 61 -4.28 11.26 -4.25
N GLY A 62 -4.38 9.93 -4.32
CA GLY A 62 -4.92 9.23 -5.48
C GLY A 62 -6.37 9.61 -5.78
N LEU A 63 -7.22 9.69 -4.76
CA LEU A 63 -8.62 10.13 -4.90
C LEU A 63 -8.73 11.59 -5.32
N TRP A 64 -7.90 12.46 -4.76
CA TRP A 64 -7.90 13.88 -5.12
C TRP A 64 -7.41 14.10 -6.57
N THR A 65 -6.44 13.30 -7.02
CA THR A 65 -5.88 13.42 -8.37
C THR A 65 -6.65 12.61 -9.43
N PHE A 66 -7.70 11.87 -9.05
CA PHE A 66 -8.59 11.21 -9.99
C PHE A 66 -9.32 12.29 -10.81
N ARG A 67 -8.78 12.60 -11.99
CA ARG A 67 -9.46 13.44 -12.97
C ARG A 67 -10.67 12.69 -13.50
N ASP A 68 -11.81 13.36 -13.56
CA ASP A 68 -12.84 12.95 -14.50
C ASP A 68 -12.19 12.94 -15.89
N CYS A 69 -12.25 11.80 -16.58
CA CYS A 69 -11.75 11.65 -17.96
C CYS A 69 -12.93 11.71 -18.94
N PRO A 70 -13.53 12.90 -19.18
CA PRO A 70 -14.64 13.03 -20.12
C PRO A 70 -14.20 12.69 -21.54
N GLU A 71 -12.94 12.96 -21.90
CA GLU A 71 -12.38 12.66 -23.22
C GLU A 71 -12.33 11.15 -23.48
N ALA A 72 -11.80 10.37 -22.54
CA ALA A 72 -11.79 8.91 -22.63
C ALA A 72 -13.21 8.32 -22.68
N TYR A 73 -14.17 8.91 -21.96
CA TYR A 73 -15.58 8.52 -22.06
C TYR A 73 -16.13 8.77 -23.48
N THR A 74 -15.86 9.94 -24.06
CA THR A 74 -16.34 10.28 -25.41
C THR A 74 -15.70 9.41 -26.49
N GLU A 75 -14.41 9.13 -26.39
CA GLU A 75 -13.67 8.25 -27.30
C GLU A 75 -14.23 6.82 -27.23
N LEU A 76 -14.41 6.28 -26.02
CA LEU A 76 -14.97 4.94 -25.82
C LEU A 76 -16.39 4.82 -26.39
N MET A 77 -17.23 5.85 -26.23
CA MET A 77 -18.59 5.85 -26.81
C MET A 77 -18.57 5.89 -28.34
N ALA A 78 -17.62 6.61 -28.94
CA ALA A 78 -17.44 6.65 -30.39
C ALA A 78 -17.02 5.28 -30.93
N GLU A 79 -16.05 4.62 -30.29
CA GLU A 79 -15.61 3.26 -30.64
C GLU A 79 -16.75 2.24 -30.56
N ILE A 80 -17.58 2.32 -29.51
CA ILE A 80 -18.76 1.45 -29.36
C ILE A 80 -19.74 1.66 -30.52
N SER A 81 -20.01 2.92 -30.89
CA SER A 81 -20.90 3.24 -32.00
C SER A 81 -20.38 2.67 -33.33
N GLN A 82 -19.07 2.82 -33.59
CA GLN A 82 -18.44 2.25 -34.78
C GLN A 82 -18.54 0.71 -34.79
N ALA A 83 -18.19 0.06 -33.67
CA ALA A 83 -18.27 -1.39 -33.56
C ALA A 83 -19.70 -1.92 -33.74
N LYS A 84 -20.71 -1.24 -33.18
CA LYS A 84 -22.13 -1.57 -33.40
C LYS A 84 -22.51 -1.48 -34.87
N ASN A 85 -22.05 -0.45 -35.59
CA ASN A 85 -22.31 -0.30 -37.02
C ASN A 85 -21.64 -1.40 -37.85
N GLU A 86 -20.39 -1.74 -37.57
CA GLU A 86 -19.69 -2.84 -38.25
C GLU A 86 -20.37 -4.18 -38.04
N LEU A 87 -20.86 -4.46 -36.82
CA LEU A 87 -21.62 -5.68 -36.52
C LEU A 87 -22.96 -5.71 -37.26
N ARG A 88 -23.66 -4.58 -37.37
CA ARG A 88 -24.87 -4.46 -38.18
C ARG A 88 -24.59 -4.71 -39.67
N THR A 89 -23.48 -4.20 -40.21
CA THR A 89 -23.05 -4.49 -41.58
C THR A 89 -22.77 -5.98 -41.79
N LYS A 90 -22.29 -6.69 -40.76
CA LYS A 90 -22.08 -8.14 -40.76
C LYS A 90 -23.36 -8.96 -40.48
N GLY A 91 -24.53 -8.32 -40.42
CA GLY A 91 -25.82 -8.99 -40.23
C GLY A 91 -26.13 -9.39 -38.79
N VAL A 92 -25.37 -8.90 -37.81
CA VAL A 92 -25.61 -9.14 -36.38
C VAL A 92 -26.47 -8.02 -35.81
N THR A 93 -27.61 -8.36 -35.21
CA THR A 93 -28.49 -7.39 -34.54
C THR A 93 -27.88 -6.97 -33.21
N VAL A 94 -27.59 -5.68 -33.07
CA VAL A 94 -27.07 -5.08 -31.82
C VAL A 94 -27.96 -3.88 -31.46
N ASP A 95 -28.55 -3.92 -30.26
CA ASP A 95 -29.25 -2.80 -29.60
C ASP A 95 -28.27 -2.01 -28.72
#